data_AF-A0A957URL9-F1
#
_entry.id   AF-A0A957URL9-F1
#
_cell.length_a   1.000
_cell.length_b   1.000
_cell.length_c   1.000
_cell.angle_alpha   90.00
_cell.angle_beta   90.00
_cell.angle_gamma   90.00
#
_symmetry.space_group_name_H-M   'P 1'
#
loop_
_entity.id
_entity.type
_entity.pdbx_description
1 polymer ?
#
loop_
_entity_poly.entity_id
_entity_poly.type
_entity_poly.pdbx_seq_one_letter_code
_entity_poly.pdbx_strand_id
1 'polypeptide(L)'
;MITFGKPNYLDERTGLNFMVKLLMQWDIKIGREQDFSEFMVREFAPRLMKLGIEPTEILYTMYGEGPQMYASVVVDSRERLLEVMQNESWKRLQSKL
;
A
#
# COMPACT_ATOMS: atom_id res chain seq x y z
N MET A 1 16.72 6.12 -18.89
CA MET A 1 16.25 4.76 -19.21
C MET A 1 16.01 4.06 -17.88
N ILE A 2 14.76 4.08 -17.39
CA ILE A 2 14.41 3.45 -16.11
C ILE A 2 13.97 2.02 -16.43
N THR A 3 14.74 1.05 -15.96
CA THR A 3 14.48 -0.37 -16.15
C THR A 3 13.50 -0.84 -15.09
N PHE A 4 12.26 -1.16 -15.47
CA PHE A 4 11.32 -1.85 -14.58
C PHE A 4 11.74 -3.32 -14.48
N GLY A 5 12.32 -3.72 -13.35
CA GLY A 5 12.64 -5.11 -13.05
C GLY A 5 11.35 -5.93 -12.96
N LYS A 6 11.22 -6.97 -13.79
CA LYS A 6 10.13 -7.94 -13.66
C LYS A 6 10.29 -8.69 -12.32
N PRO A 7 9.29 -8.72 -11.43
CA PRO A 7 9.36 -9.57 -10.25
C PRO A 7 9.12 -11.03 -10.66
N ASN A 8 9.96 -11.95 -10.17
CA ASN A 8 9.83 -13.39 -10.41
C ASN A 8 8.83 -13.99 -9.41
N TYR A 9 7.74 -14.55 -9.91
CA TYR A 9 6.60 -15.07 -9.14
C TYR A 9 6.44 -16.59 -9.32
N LEU A 10 7.24 -17.43 -8.64
CA LEU A 10 7.19 -18.90 -8.80
C LEU A 10 6.88 -19.65 -7.47
N ASP A 11 5.89 -20.56 -7.48
CA ASP A 11 5.46 -21.48 -6.39
C ASP A 11 5.72 -22.94 -6.83
N GLU A 12 6.02 -23.86 -5.92
CA GLU A 12 6.57 -25.19 -6.23
C GLU A 12 5.50 -26.27 -6.52
N ARG A 13 4.20 -25.97 -6.35
CA ARG A 13 3.09 -26.90 -6.71
C ARG A 13 2.45 -26.64 -8.08
N THR A 14 2.63 -25.44 -8.64
CA THR A 14 2.14 -25.05 -9.99
C THR A 14 3.14 -24.21 -10.79
N GLY A 15 4.33 -23.95 -10.26
CA GLY A 15 5.28 -23.01 -10.82
C GLY A 15 4.92 -21.53 -10.58
N LEU A 16 3.82 -21.16 -9.91
CA LEU A 16 3.32 -19.77 -9.86
C LEU A 16 2.96 -19.28 -8.44
N ASN A 17 3.77 -18.39 -7.86
CA ASN A 17 3.46 -17.77 -6.57
C ASN A 17 2.39 -16.70 -6.79
N PHE A 18 1.17 -16.92 -6.27
CA PHE A 18 0.06 -15.98 -6.46
C PHE A 18 0.19 -14.79 -5.51
N MET A 19 1.19 -13.95 -5.79
CA MET A 19 1.33 -12.68 -5.11
C MET A 19 0.14 -11.78 -5.44
N VAL A 20 -0.42 -11.15 -4.42
CA VAL A 20 -1.58 -10.29 -4.53
C VAL A 20 -1.15 -8.84 -4.39
N LYS A 21 -1.57 -7.99 -5.31
CA LYS A 21 -1.37 -6.54 -5.21
C LYS A 21 -2.59 -5.90 -4.54
N LEU A 22 -2.42 -5.32 -3.36
CA LEU A 22 -3.41 -4.45 -2.72
C LEU A 22 -3.25 -3.04 -3.27
N LEU A 23 -4.34 -2.49 -3.80
CA LEU A 23 -4.42 -1.10 -4.24
C LEU A 23 -5.30 -0.31 -3.28
N MET A 24 -4.84 0.88 -2.92
CA MET A 24 -5.55 1.78 -2.03
C MET A 24 -5.51 3.17 -2.63
N GLN A 25 -6.66 3.84 -2.60
CA GLN A 25 -6.81 5.19 -3.09
C GLN A 25 -7.71 5.97 -2.14
N TRP A 26 -7.38 7.23 -1.93
CA TRP A 26 -8.15 8.14 -1.09
C TRP A 26 -7.90 9.59 -1.49
N ASP A 27 -8.81 10.46 -1.07
CA ASP A 27 -8.70 11.90 -1.29
C ASP A 27 -8.26 12.60 -0.01
N ILE A 28 -7.44 13.64 -0.15
CA ILE A 28 -6.99 14.45 0.98
C ILE A 28 -8.08 15.49 1.25
N LYS A 29 -8.44 15.66 2.53
CA LYS A 29 -9.33 16.75 2.93
C LYS A 29 -8.69 18.10 2.58
N ILE A 30 -9.47 18.99 1.96
CA ILE A 30 -9.02 20.32 1.54
C ILE A 30 -8.36 21.05 2.72
N GLY A 31 -7.14 21.57 2.52
CA GLY A 31 -6.40 22.31 3.52
C GLY A 31 -5.69 21.46 4.58
N ARG A 32 -5.62 20.13 4.38
CA ARG A 32 -4.93 19.17 5.26
C ARG A 32 -3.75 18.49 4.58
N GLU A 33 -3.26 19.03 3.47
CA GLU A 33 -2.19 18.43 2.65
C GLU A 33 -0.89 18.27 3.45
N GLN A 34 -0.54 19.27 4.27
CA GLN A 34 0.64 19.23 5.13
C GLN A 34 0.51 18.19 6.24
N ASP A 35 -0.60 18.22 7.00
CA ASP A 35 -0.89 17.23 8.06
C ASP A 35 -0.87 15.81 7.50
N PHE A 36 -1.43 15.63 6.31
CA PHE A 36 -1.49 14.37 5.61
C PHE A 36 -0.09 13.87 5.19
N SER A 37 0.74 14.74 4.62
CA SER A 37 2.13 14.41 4.26
C SER A 37 2.93 13.97 5.48
N GLU A 38 2.78 14.67 6.62
CA GLU A 38 3.42 14.30 7.87
C GLU A 38 2.92 12.97 8.42
N PHE A 39 1.61 12.72 8.37
CA PHE A 39 1.01 11.44 8.73
C PHE A 39 1.57 10.29 7.88
N MET A 40 1.72 10.50 6.58
CA MET A 40 2.23 9.46 5.66
C MET A 40 3.63 9.00 6.03
N VAL A 41 4.53 9.95 6.33
CA VAL A 41 5.93 9.67 6.65
C VAL A 41 6.11 9.16 8.08
N ARG A 42 5.42 9.78 9.05
CA ARG A 42 5.64 9.48 10.47
C ARG A 42 4.83 8.31 10.99
N GLU A 43 3.64 8.07 10.44
CA GLU A 43 2.72 7.06 10.93
C GLU A 43 2.44 5.99 9.89
N PHE A 44 1.98 6.35 8.69
CA PHE A 44 1.44 5.39 7.73
C PHE A 44 2.48 4.37 7.27
N ALA A 45 3.55 4.81 6.61
CA ALA A 45 4.57 3.90 6.10
C ALA A 45 5.24 3.07 7.22
N PRO A 46 5.66 3.65 8.37
CA PRO A 46 6.24 2.86 9.45
C PRO A 46 5.28 1.85 10.08
N ARG A 47 3.99 2.19 10.23
CA ARG A 47 2.98 1.26 10.77
C ARG A 47 2.68 0.15 9.77
N LEU A 48 2.65 0.47 8.47
CA LEU A 48 2.46 -0.50 7.41
C LEU A 48 3.60 -1.54 7.41
N MET A 49 4.85 -1.07 7.48
CA MET A 49 6.03 -1.94 7.59
C MET A 49 5.98 -2.82 8.86
N LYS A 50 5.54 -2.28 10.00
CA LYS A 50 5.34 -3.06 11.24
C LYS A 50 4.30 -4.17 11.11
N LEU A 51 3.36 -4.06 10.16
CA LEU A 51 2.39 -5.12 9.85
C LEU A 51 2.97 -6.19 8.91
N GLY A 52 4.24 -6.06 8.53
CA GLY A 52 4.88 -6.92 7.52
C GLY A 52 4.43 -6.58 6.10
N ILE A 53 3.90 -5.37 5.89
CA ILE A 53 3.46 -4.87 4.58
C ILE A 53 4.46 -3.81 4.13
N GLU A 54 5.25 -4.14 3.10
CA GLU A 54 6.20 -3.19 2.50
C GLU A 54 5.54 -2.48 1.31
N PRO A 55 5.28 -1.16 1.40
CA PRO A 55 4.69 -0.44 0.28
C PRO A 55 5.61 -0.46 -0.92
N THR A 56 5.05 -0.84 -2.07
CA THR A 56 5.76 -0.85 -3.35
C THR A 56 5.79 0.53 -3.96
N GLU A 57 4.67 1.25 -3.92
CA GLU A 57 4.59 2.63 -4.37
C GLU A 57 3.58 3.42 -3.53
N ILE A 58 3.88 4.70 -3.32
CA ILE A 58 2.97 5.69 -2.77
C ILE A 58 3.10 6.92 -3.66
N LEU A 59 2.01 7.31 -4.31
CA LEU A 59 1.95 8.37 -5.31
C LEU A 59 0.95 9.43 -4.88
N TYR A 60 1.32 10.69 -5.11
CA TYR A 60 0.46 11.85 -4.96
C TYR A 60 0.19 12.47 -6.34
N THR A 61 -1.08 12.65 -6.67
CA THR A 61 -1.48 13.25 -7.94
C THR A 61 -1.38 14.77 -7.83
N MET A 62 -0.34 15.34 -8.44
CA MET A 62 -0.19 16.81 -8.49
C MET A 62 -1.13 17.45 -9.52
N TYR A 63 -1.43 16.74 -10.61
CA TYR A 63 -2.23 17.24 -11.73
C TYR A 63 -3.08 16.11 -12.33
N GLY A 64 -4.32 16.42 -12.69
CA GLY A 64 -5.27 15.48 -13.30
C GLY A 64 -6.47 15.17 -12.41
N GLU A 65 -7.41 14.40 -12.94
CA GLU A 65 -8.67 14.01 -12.26
C GLU A 65 -8.59 12.63 -11.60
N GLY A 66 -7.38 12.12 -11.35
CA GLY A 66 -7.17 10.87 -10.64
C GLY A 66 -7.32 11.02 -9.12
N PRO A 67 -7.31 9.89 -8.36
CA PRO A 67 -7.30 9.95 -6.91
C PRO A 67 -6.11 10.76 -6.41
N GLN A 68 -6.30 11.59 -5.39
CA GLN A 68 -5.23 12.46 -4.91
C GLN A 68 -4.06 11.65 -4.33
N MET A 69 -4.37 10.52 -3.68
CA MET A 69 -3.40 9.57 -3.17
C MET A 69 -3.63 8.18 -3.70
N TYR A 70 -2.53 7.51 -4.03
CA TYR A 70 -2.51 6.12 -4.45
C TYR A 70 -1.39 5.40 -3.72
N ALA A 71 -1.69 4.27 -3.10
CA ALA A 71 -0.68 3.39 -2.52
C ALA A 71 -0.89 1.96 -3.00
N SER A 72 0.21 1.28 -3.26
CA SER A 72 0.18 -0.13 -3.61
C SER A 72 1.17 -0.95 -2.81
N VAL A 73 0.76 -2.19 -2.55
CA VAL A 73 1.58 -3.18 -1.86
C VAL A 73 1.43 -4.52 -2.55
N VAL A 74 2.51 -5.27 -2.66
CA VAL A 74 2.49 -6.66 -3.06
C VAL A 74 2.68 -7.55 -1.84
N VAL A 75 1.77 -8.52 -1.66
CA VAL A 75 1.81 -9.51 -0.59
C VAL A 75 1.99 -10.89 -1.22
N ASP A 76 2.70 -11.77 -0.53
CA ASP A 76 3.06 -13.12 -0.99
C ASP A 76 1.86 -14.04 -1.25
N SER A 77 0.76 -13.84 -0.53
CA SER A 77 -0.45 -14.66 -0.62
C SER A 77 -1.72 -13.89 -0.28
N ARG A 78 -2.85 -14.40 -0.77
CA ARG A 78 -4.17 -13.84 -0.47
C ARG A 78 -4.54 -14.02 1.00
N GLU A 79 -4.18 -15.15 1.58
CA GLU A 79 -4.43 -15.50 2.97
C GLU A 79 -3.74 -14.49 3.89
N ARG A 80 -2.46 -14.19 3.61
CA ARG A 80 -1.70 -13.20 4.37
C ARG A 80 -2.30 -11.80 4.25
N LEU A 81 -2.74 -11.42 3.06
CA LEU A 81 -3.43 -10.14 2.86
C LEU A 81 -4.70 -10.05 3.72
N LEU A 82 -5.52 -11.10 3.73
CA LEU A 82 -6.75 -11.15 4.51
C LEU A 82 -6.47 -11.09 6.02
N GLU A 83 -5.45 -11.78 6.51
CA GLU A 83 -5.01 -11.68 7.91
C GLU A 83 -4.65 -10.25 8.30
N VAL A 84 -3.87 -9.55 7.45
CA VAL A 84 -3.49 -8.17 7.75
C VAL A 84 -4.71 -7.25 7.71
N MET A 85 -5.62 -7.43 6.74
CA MET A 85 -6.85 -6.64 6.67
C MET A 85 -7.77 -6.83 7.88
N GLN A 86 -7.74 -8.00 8.52
CA GLN A 86 -8.51 -8.28 9.73
C GLN A 86 -7.83 -7.78 11.02
N ASN A 87 -6.54 -7.43 10.96
CA ASN A 87 -5.78 -6.97 12.12
C ASN A 87 -6.31 -5.62 12.66
N GLU A 88 -6.51 -5.52 13.96
CA GLU A 88 -6.96 -4.28 14.61
C GLU A 88 -6.01 -3.10 14.39
N SER A 89 -4.71 -3.35 14.28
CA SER A 89 -3.72 -2.31 13.97
C SER A 89 -3.89 -1.76 12.55
N TRP A 90 -4.26 -2.61 11.59
CA TRP A 90 -4.61 -2.20 10.24
C TRP A 90 -5.91 -1.38 10.23
N LYS A 91 -6.97 -1.86 10.88
CA LYS A 91 -8.26 -1.15 10.96
C LYS A 91 -8.11 0.24 11.58
N ARG A 92 -7.30 0.36 12.64
CA ARG A 92 -6.96 1.65 13.26
C ARG A 92 -6.20 2.56 12.30
N LEU A 93 -5.26 2.01 11.54
CA LEU A 93 -4.53 2.79 10.54
C LEU A 93 -5.46 3.29 9.44
N GLN A 94 -6.34 2.42 8.93
CA GLN A 94 -7.32 2.75 7.90
C GLN A 94 -8.32 3.82 8.37
N SER A 95 -8.71 3.83 9.65
CA SER A 95 -9.63 4.86 10.18
C SER A 95 -9.08 6.28 10.22
N LYS A 96 -7.75 6.44 10.02
CA LYS A 96 -7.07 7.74 9.99
C LYS A 96 -6.87 8.30 8.58
N LEU A 97 -7.13 7.49 7.54
CA LEU A 97 -7.17 7.92 6.14
C LEU A 97 -8.47 8.68 5.88
#